data_AF-A0A4P5T703-F1
#
_entry.id   AF-A0A4P5T703-F1
#
_cell.length_a   1.000
_cell.length_b   1.000
_cell.length_c   1.000
_cell.angle_alpha   90.00
_cell.angle_beta   90.00
_cell.angle_gamma   90.00
#
_symmetry.space_group_name_H-M   'P 1'
#
loop_
_entity.id
_entity.type
_entity.pdbx_description
1 polymer ?
#
loop_
_entity_poly.entity_id
_entity_poly.type
_entity_poly.pdbx_seq_one_letter_code
_entity_poly.pdbx_strand_id
1 'polypeptide(L)'
;MMNKATVVFVLLLLLVQGILAVSRTWLLAQEVNVAVVSTANFLLFLVTILSASLTTKSFTNPNLQASVRAVMLSFMIKFFVLALAAFIYIYVQRKAVNLPALYGAAFLYVLYTGVELRLLLGALKK
;
A
#
# COMPACT_ATOMS: atom_id res chain seq x y z
N MET A 1 22.26 -0.14 -2.18
CA MET A 1 21.85 -1.02 -3.31
C MET A 1 20.35 -1.17 -3.27
N MET A 2 19.64 -0.77 -4.33
CA MET A 2 18.17 -0.82 -4.39
C MET A 2 17.73 -2.27 -4.62
N ASN A 3 17.04 -2.88 -3.65
CA ASN A 3 16.54 -4.26 -3.76
C ASN A 3 15.49 -4.33 -4.88
N LYS A 4 15.43 -5.44 -5.63
CA LYS A 4 14.46 -5.65 -6.72
C LYS A 4 13.02 -5.38 -6.27
N ALA A 5 12.68 -5.71 -5.04
CA ALA A 5 11.37 -5.41 -4.45
C ALA A 5 11.08 -3.90 -4.37
N THR A 6 12.07 -3.09 -3.96
CA THR A 6 11.95 -1.63 -3.88
C THR A 6 11.67 -1.03 -5.26
N VAL A 7 12.34 -1.52 -6.30
CA VAL A 7 12.10 -1.08 -7.69
C VAL A 7 10.65 -1.32 -8.10
N VAL A 8 10.11 -2.50 -7.81
CA VAL A 8 8.72 -2.84 -8.15
C VAL A 8 7.72 -1.91 -7.45
N PHE A 9 7.95 -1.59 -6.18
CA PHE A 9 7.06 -0.67 -5.46
C PHE A 9 7.18 0.78 -5.94
N VAL A 10 8.36 1.21 -6.37
CA VAL A 10 8.55 2.54 -7.00
C VAL A 10 7.80 2.58 -8.33
N LEU A 11 7.90 1.53 -9.15
CA LEU A 11 7.14 1.44 -10.39
C LEU A 11 5.63 1.44 -10.15
N LEU A 12 5.16 0.72 -9.11
CA LEU A 12 3.75 0.72 -8.73
C LEU A 12 3.28 2.12 -8.29
N LEU A 13 4.08 2.82 -7.48
CA LEU A 13 3.81 4.21 -7.08
C LEU A 13 3.67 5.10 -8.31
N LEU A 14 4.65 5.08 -9.22
CA LEU A 14 4.64 5.90 -10.43
C LEU A 14 3.48 5.56 -11.37
N LEU A 15 3.16 4.27 -11.51
CA LEU A 15 2.04 3.80 -12.32
C LEU A 15 0.71 4.33 -11.77
N VAL A 16 0.49 4.19 -10.46
CA VAL A 16 -0.74 4.69 -9.83
C VAL A 16 -0.82 6.23 -9.94
N GLN A 17 0.28 6.94 -9.72
CA GLN A 17 0.31 8.40 -9.87
C GLN A 17 0.04 8.83 -11.32
N GLY A 18 0.59 8.12 -12.31
CA GLY A 18 0.32 8.35 -13.72
C GLY A 18 -1.14 8.13 -14.06
N ILE A 19 -1.75 7.04 -13.57
CA ILE A 19 -3.18 6.77 -13.75
C ILE A 19 -4.02 7.88 -13.12
N LEU A 20 -3.73 8.29 -11.87
CA LEU A 20 -4.44 9.37 -11.18
C LEU A 20 -4.32 10.72 -11.90
N ALA A 21 -3.17 10.99 -12.51
CA ALA A 21 -2.94 12.21 -13.29
C ALA A 21 -3.76 12.21 -14.60
N VAL A 22 -3.74 11.12 -15.35
CA VAL A 22 -4.48 10.99 -16.63
C VAL A 22 -5.99 10.94 -16.41
N SER A 23 -6.43 10.22 -15.37
CA SER A 23 -7.86 10.06 -15.05
C SER A 23 -8.42 11.18 -14.18
N ARG A 24 -7.65 12.24 -13.88
CA ARG A 24 -8.03 13.30 -12.93
C ARG A 24 -9.38 13.94 -13.24
N THR A 25 -9.62 14.30 -14.51
CA THR A 25 -10.86 14.96 -14.94
C THR A 25 -12.07 14.02 -14.79
N TRP A 26 -11.91 12.76 -15.15
CA TRP A 26 -12.95 11.73 -15.00
C TRP A 26 -13.23 11.43 -13.52
N LEU A 27 -12.19 11.33 -12.69
CA LEU A 27 -12.31 11.12 -11.24
C LEU A 27 -13.01 12.29 -10.55
N LEU A 28 -12.70 13.54 -10.92
CA LEU A 28 -13.39 14.71 -10.39
C LEU A 28 -14.88 14.74 -10.78
N ALA A 29 -15.23 14.26 -11.98
CA ALA A 29 -16.62 14.13 -12.40
C ALA A 29 -17.39 13.06 -11.59
N GLN A 30 -16.69 12.07 -11.04
CA GLN A 30 -17.23 11.05 -10.13
C GLN A 30 -17.12 11.47 -8.65
N GLU A 31 -16.90 12.76 -8.39
CA GLU A 31 -16.68 13.33 -7.05
C GLU A 31 -15.52 12.68 -6.28
N VAL A 32 -14.56 12.04 -6.94
CA VAL A 32 -13.40 11.42 -6.26
C VAL A 32 -12.36 12.48 -5.97
N ASN A 33 -12.02 12.66 -4.69
CA ASN A 33 -10.92 13.53 -4.32
C ASN A 33 -9.56 12.87 -4.61
N VAL A 34 -8.98 13.20 -5.76
CA VAL A 34 -7.69 12.67 -6.24
C VAL A 34 -6.54 12.92 -5.26
N ALA A 35 -6.57 14.04 -4.50
CA ALA A 35 -5.51 14.34 -3.55
C ALA A 35 -5.49 13.34 -2.37
N VAL A 36 -6.68 12.91 -1.91
CA VAL A 36 -6.82 11.92 -0.83
C VAL A 36 -6.29 10.56 -1.29
N VAL A 37 -6.69 10.12 -2.49
CA VAL A 37 -6.22 8.84 -3.06
C VAL A 37 -4.71 8.87 -3.30
N SER A 38 -4.18 9.97 -3.81
CA SER A 38 -2.73 10.14 -4.04
C SER A 38 -1.94 10.14 -2.73
N THR A 39 -2.46 10.79 -1.67
CA THR A 39 -1.84 10.78 -0.34
C THR A 39 -1.84 9.38 0.26
N ALA A 40 -2.95 8.64 0.13
CA ALA A 40 -3.04 7.25 0.56
C ALA A 40 -2.05 6.34 -0.20
N ASN A 41 -1.90 6.54 -1.51
CA ASN A 41 -0.92 5.83 -2.33
C ASN A 41 0.52 6.05 -1.83
N PHE A 42 0.88 7.29 -1.54
CA PHE A 42 2.20 7.64 -0.98
C PHE A 42 2.43 7.00 0.39
N LEU A 43 1.43 7.04 1.27
CA LEU A 43 1.49 6.41 2.58
C LEU A 43 1.67 4.88 2.45
N LEU A 44 0.89 4.22 1.59
CA LEU A 44 0.99 2.77 1.35
C LEU A 44 2.37 2.37 0.82
N PHE A 45 2.95 3.17 -0.07
CA PHE A 45 4.30 2.96 -0.57
C PHE A 45 5.34 3.00 0.55
N LEU A 46 5.30 4.03 1.41
CA LEU A 46 6.22 4.16 2.54
C LEU A 46 6.10 2.97 3.51
N VAL A 47 4.88 2.63 3.90
CA VAL A 47 4.65 1.51 4.83
C VAL A 47 5.07 0.18 4.21
N THR A 48 4.87 0.00 2.90
CA THR A 48 5.28 -1.21 2.19
C THR A 48 6.79 -1.38 2.12
N ILE A 49 7.56 -0.30 1.92
CA ILE A 49 9.02 -0.39 1.97
C ILE A 49 9.50 -0.79 3.37
N LEU A 50 8.92 -0.17 4.40
CA LEU A 50 9.26 -0.50 5.78
C LEU A 50 8.93 -1.95 6.11
N SER A 51 7.71 -2.39 5.80
CA SER A 51 7.24 -3.74 6.10
C SER A 51 8.00 -4.81 5.32
N ALA A 52 8.27 -4.60 4.03
CA ALA A 52 9.05 -5.53 3.20
C ALA A 52 10.49 -5.71 3.72
N SER A 53 11.07 -4.65 4.30
CA SER A 53 12.40 -4.72 4.92
C SER A 53 12.41 -5.58 6.19
N LEU A 54 11.30 -5.59 6.95
CA LEU A 54 11.14 -6.49 8.10
C LEU A 54 10.93 -7.93 7.64
N THR A 55 10.09 -8.16 6.63
CA THR A 55 9.77 -9.51 6.15
C THR A 55 10.96 -10.19 5.49
N THR A 56 11.75 -9.46 4.68
CA THR A 56 12.93 -10.01 3.99
C THR A 56 14.02 -10.50 4.96
N LYS A 57 14.19 -9.81 6.11
CA LYS A 57 15.10 -10.28 7.18
C LYS A 57 14.63 -11.56 7.85
N SER A 58 13.33 -11.88 7.80
CA SER A 58 12.80 -13.09 8.43
C SER A 58 13.11 -14.35 7.62
N PHE A 59 13.26 -14.24 6.30
CA PHE A 59 13.55 -15.37 5.41
C PHE A 59 14.95 -15.96 5.54
N THR A 60 15.89 -15.28 6.20
CA THR A 60 17.20 -15.87 6.52
C THR A 60 17.13 -16.83 7.71
N ASN A 61 16.00 -16.88 8.43
CA ASN A 61 15.80 -17.86 9.49
C ASN A 61 15.32 -19.20 8.91
N PRO A 62 15.89 -20.33 9.35
CA PRO A 62 15.45 -21.67 8.91
C PRO A 62 14.04 -22.03 9.38
N ASN A 63 13.41 -21.21 10.25
CA ASN A 63 12.09 -21.47 10.79
C ASN A 63 10.97 -20.89 9.89
N LEU A 64 10.20 -21.78 9.25
CA LEU A 64 9.07 -21.42 8.40
C LEU A 64 7.98 -20.60 9.14
N GLN A 65 7.74 -20.89 10.43
CA GLN A 65 6.74 -20.14 11.21
C GLN A 65 7.15 -18.67 11.41
N ALA A 66 8.45 -18.39 11.54
CA ALA A 66 8.96 -17.02 11.67
C ALA A 66 8.71 -16.21 10.39
N SER A 67 8.85 -16.86 9.22
CA SER A 67 8.57 -16.27 7.92
C SER A 67 7.08 -15.95 7.75
N VAL A 68 6.19 -16.91 8.03
CA VAL A 68 4.73 -16.70 7.97
C VAL A 68 4.28 -15.58 8.90
N ARG A 69 4.79 -15.56 10.14
CA ARG A 69 4.49 -14.50 11.11
C ARG A 69 4.91 -13.12 10.59
N ALA A 70 6.08 -13.02 9.96
CA ALA A 70 6.57 -11.75 9.42
C ALA A 70 5.72 -11.25 8.23
N VAL A 71 5.17 -12.14 7.41
CA VAL A 71 4.22 -11.79 6.34
C VAL A 71 2.91 -11.26 6.93
N MET A 72 2.34 -11.95 7.92
CA MET A 72 1.13 -11.48 8.60
C MET A 72 1.35 -10.12 9.28
N LEU A 73 2.51 -9.93 9.92
CA LEU A 73 2.85 -8.67 10.57
C LEU A 73 2.95 -7.52 9.56
N SER A 74 3.51 -7.76 8.37
CA SER A 74 3.55 -6.78 7.27
C SER A 74 2.15 -6.33 6.86
N PHE A 75 1.24 -7.29 6.64
CA PHE A 75 -0.16 -7.01 6.32
C PHE A 75 -0.84 -6.19 7.41
N MET A 76 -0.69 -6.61 8.67
CA MET A 76 -1.31 -5.92 9.80
C MET A 76 -0.81 -4.48 9.94
N ILE A 77 0.50 -4.25 9.85
CA ILE A 77 1.06 -2.89 9.96
C ILE A 77 0.46 -1.96 8.89
N LYS A 78 0.38 -2.42 7.64
CA LYS A 78 -0.24 -1.62 6.56
C LYS A 78 -1.70 -1.34 6.82
N PHE A 79 -2.44 -2.36 7.23
CA PHE A 79 -3.86 -2.22 7.52
C PHE A 79 -4.09 -1.19 8.63
N PHE A 80 -3.40 -1.32 9.76
CA PHE A 80 -3.56 -0.41 10.89
C PHE A 80 -3.10 1.01 10.59
N VAL A 81 -1.97 1.19 9.89
CA VAL A 81 -1.51 2.53 9.50
C VAL A 81 -2.49 3.19 8.55
N LEU A 82 -3.01 2.45 7.56
CA LEU A 82 -3.99 2.99 6.62
C LEU A 82 -5.34 3.27 7.30
N ALA A 83 -5.81 2.36 8.16
CA ALA A 83 -7.03 2.54 8.92
C ALA A 83 -6.93 3.76 9.84
N LEU A 84 -5.80 3.94 10.53
CA LEU A 84 -5.55 5.12 11.35
C LEU A 84 -5.55 6.41 10.52
N ALA A 85 -4.89 6.40 9.36
CA ALA A 85 -4.91 7.54 8.45
C ALA A 85 -6.32 7.85 7.93
N ALA A 86 -7.11 6.82 7.62
CA ALA A 86 -8.52 6.97 7.24
C ALA A 86 -9.36 7.54 8.39
N PHE A 87 -9.16 7.07 9.63
CA PHE A 87 -9.82 7.64 10.81
C PHE A 87 -9.47 9.11 11.03
N ILE A 88 -8.19 9.48 10.92
CA ILE A 88 -7.75 10.88 11.01
C ILE A 88 -8.43 11.71 9.92
N TYR A 89 -8.44 11.23 8.68
CA TYR A 89 -9.12 11.90 7.57
C TYR A 89 -10.63 12.09 7.85
N ILE A 90 -11.32 11.04 8.30
CA ILE A 90 -12.75 11.09 8.63
C ILE A 90 -13.00 12.10 9.76
N TYR A 91 -12.14 12.11 10.78
CA TYR A 91 -12.26 13.03 11.92
C TYR A 91 -12.05 14.50 11.54
N VAL A 92 -11.09 14.78 10.66
CA VAL A 92 -10.79 16.14 10.18
C VAL A 92 -11.89 16.64 9.22
N GLN A 93 -12.32 15.80 8.28
CA GLN A 93 -13.26 16.22 7.23
C GLN A 93 -14.74 16.13 7.65
N ARG A 94 -15.06 15.34 8.69
CA ARG A 94 -16.38 15.19 9.32
C ARG A 94 -17.51 14.94 8.32
N LYS A 95 -18.25 15.97 7.93
CA LYS A 95 -19.39 15.88 6.99
C LYS A 95 -18.98 15.94 5.52
N ALA A 96 -17.76 16.40 5.23
CA ALA A 96 -17.21 16.52 3.88
C ALA A 96 -16.28 15.33 3.52
N VAL A 97 -16.54 14.15 4.11
CA VAL A 97 -15.76 12.94 3.87
C VAL A 97 -16.04 12.42 2.48
N ASN A 98 -14.97 12.21 1.71
CA ASN A 98 -15.06 11.67 0.38
C ASN A 98 -15.00 10.13 0.43
N LEU A 99 -16.17 9.49 0.53
CA LEU A 99 -16.28 8.03 0.51
C LEU A 99 -15.65 7.39 -0.75
N PRO A 100 -15.85 7.94 -1.97
CA PRO A 100 -15.22 7.39 -3.17
C PRO A 100 -13.68 7.33 -3.08
N ALA A 101 -13.05 8.37 -2.54
CA ALA A 101 -11.61 8.38 -2.32
C ALA A 101 -11.15 7.36 -1.27
N LEU A 102 -11.93 7.12 -0.21
CA LEU A 102 -11.63 6.08 0.78
C LEU A 102 -11.70 4.67 0.17
N TYR A 103 -12.69 4.40 -0.70
CA TYR A 103 -12.74 3.15 -1.45
C TYR A 103 -11.55 3.00 -2.39
N GLY A 104 -11.13 4.08 -3.06
CA GLY A 104 -9.91 4.12 -3.85
C GLY A 104 -8.66 3.77 -3.02
N ALA A 105 -8.52 4.35 -1.83
CA ALA A 105 -7.42 4.04 -0.92
C ALA A 105 -7.43 2.56 -0.46
N ALA A 106 -8.61 2.00 -0.14
CA ALA A 106 -8.75 0.59 0.21
C ALA A 106 -8.42 -0.34 -0.97
N PHE A 107 -8.80 0.03 -2.19
CA PHE A 107 -8.41 -0.73 -3.39
C PHE A 107 -6.89 -0.74 -3.60
N LEU A 108 -6.23 0.42 -3.43
CA LEU A 108 -4.77 0.51 -3.51
C LEU A 108 -4.09 -0.35 -2.44
N TYR A 109 -4.63 -0.41 -1.23
CA TYR A 109 -4.12 -1.30 -0.19
C TYR A 109 -4.10 -2.77 -0.62
N VAL A 110 -5.19 -3.25 -1.22
CA VAL A 110 -5.28 -4.63 -1.72
C VAL A 110 -4.26 -4.85 -2.85
N LEU A 111 -4.09 -3.88 -3.76
CA LEU A 111 -3.10 -3.97 -4.83
C LEU A 111 -1.66 -4.05 -4.30
N TYR A 112 -1.26 -3.15 -3.39
CA TYR A 112 0.08 -3.15 -2.80
C TYR A 112 0.36 -4.47 -2.05
N THR A 113 -0.63 -4.95 -1.30
CA THR A 113 -0.55 -6.20 -0.56
C THR A 113 -0.41 -7.40 -1.50
N GLY A 114 -1.24 -7.48 -2.55
CA GLY A 114 -1.19 -8.58 -3.52
C GLY A 114 0.15 -8.63 -4.26
N VAL A 115 0.70 -7.48 -4.64
CA VAL A 115 2.04 -7.39 -5.25
C VAL A 115 3.11 -7.85 -4.28
N GLU A 116 3.09 -7.40 -3.03
CA GLU A 116 4.04 -7.83 -2.02
C GLU A 116 4.01 -9.35 -1.81
N LEU A 117 2.82 -9.94 -1.62
CA LEU A 117 2.67 -11.39 -1.44
C LEU A 117 3.26 -12.18 -2.61
N ARG A 118 3.04 -11.73 -3.86
CA ARG A 118 3.62 -12.37 -5.05
C ARG A 118 5.15 -12.30 -5.06
N LEU A 119 5.72 -11.16 -4.68
CA LEU A 119 7.18 -11.00 -4.60
C LEU A 119 7.79 -11.88 -3.51
N LEU A 120 7.15 -11.95 -2.34
CA LEU A 120 7.61 -12.77 -1.21
C LEU A 120 7.52 -14.27 -1.54
N LEU A 121 6.40 -14.73 -2.12
CA LEU A 121 6.24 -16.12 -2.56
C LEU A 121 7.23 -16.49 -3.66
N GLY A 122 7.51 -15.56 -4.59
CA GLY A 122 8.53 -15.75 -5.62
C GLY A 122 9.95 -15.84 -5.05
N ALA A 123 10.23 -15.14 -3.94
CA ALA A 123 11.51 -15.22 -3.25
C ALA A 123 11.72 -16.54 -2.50
N LEU A 124 10.64 -17.15 -1.97
CA LEU A 124 10.69 -18.46 -1.28
C LEU A 124 10.88 -19.66 -2.22
N LYS A 125 10.54 -19.52 -3.52
CA LYS A 125 10.68 -20.59 -4.52
C LYS A 125 12.10 -20.73 -5.09
N LYS A 126 13.01 -19.83 -4.73
CA LYS A 126 14.42 -19.85 -5.14
C LYS A 126 15.30 -20.35 -4.02
#